data_AF-A0A3D4YRN8-F1
#
_entry.id   AF-A0A3D4YRN8-F1
#
_cell.length_a   1.000
_cell.length_b   1.000
_cell.length_c   1.000
_cell.angle_alpha   90.00
_cell.angle_beta   90.00
_cell.angle_gamma   90.00
#
_symmetry.space_group_name_H-M   'P 1'
#
loop_
_entity.id
_entity.type
_entity.pdbx_description
1 polymer ?
#
loop_
_entity_poly.entity_id
_entity_poly.type
_entity_poly.pdbx_seq_one_letter_code
_entity_poly.pdbx_strand_id
1 'polypeptide(L)'
;MKETRALGYFAGVSAALIIIATVVLRMYFRTVDQHKAMLVSAGLAFAVQLGSYALLRPARAGRGMPGELLIRWAIGAVLRLFVLVLYAPLARIINLSVEAALVSLVTFFFLTMMAEPLLLEYDR
;
A
#
# COMPACT_ATOMS: atom_id res chain seq x y z
N MET A 1 -3.65 21.99 11.35
CA MET A 1 -4.35 22.12 10.04
C MET A 1 -3.58 21.59 8.84
N LYS A 2 -2.23 21.61 8.81
CA LYS A 2 -1.45 20.98 7.72
C LYS A 2 -1.46 19.43 7.77
N GLU A 3 -1.56 18.84 8.95
CA GLU A 3 -1.42 17.39 9.19
C GLU A 3 -2.56 16.54 8.62
N THR A 4 -3.82 16.96 8.82
CA THR A 4 -4.99 16.27 8.25
C THR A 4 -4.99 16.35 6.72
N ARG A 5 -4.40 17.41 6.16
CA ARG A 5 -4.24 17.59 4.72
C ARG A 5 -3.19 16.64 4.14
N ALA A 6 -2.06 16.44 4.83
CA ALA A 6 -1.02 15.50 4.39
C ALA A 6 -1.52 14.05 4.39
N LEU A 7 -2.22 13.63 5.46
CA LEU A 7 -2.91 12.34 5.54
C LEU A 7 -3.95 12.17 4.41
N GLY A 8 -4.80 13.18 4.21
CA GLY A 8 -5.83 13.16 3.18
C GLY A 8 -5.24 13.10 1.77
N TYR A 9 -4.12 13.78 1.53
CA TYR A 9 -3.44 13.77 0.24
C TYR A 9 -2.76 12.43 -0.03
N PHE A 10 -2.05 11.86 0.95
CA PHE A 10 -1.44 10.53 0.84
C PHE A 10 -2.49 9.43 0.64
N ALA A 11 -3.58 9.47 1.39
CA ALA A 11 -4.72 8.57 1.22
C ALA A 11 -5.35 8.73 -0.16
N GLY A 12 -5.51 9.96 -0.65
CA GLY A 12 -6.05 10.26 -1.97
C GLY A 12 -5.16 9.73 -3.10
N VAL A 13 -3.85 9.98 -3.06
CA VAL A 13 -2.89 9.48 -4.07
C VAL A 13 -2.84 7.95 -4.04
N SER A 14 -2.79 7.35 -2.86
CA SER A 14 -2.78 5.89 -2.72
C SER A 14 -4.07 5.27 -3.26
N ALA A 15 -5.24 5.85 -2.94
CA ALA A 15 -6.52 5.40 -3.47
C ALA A 15 -6.57 5.53 -5.00
N ALA A 16 -6.11 6.65 -5.56
CA ALA A 16 -6.06 6.86 -7.00
C ALA A 16 -5.17 5.81 -7.69
N LEU A 17 -3.99 5.53 -7.14
CA LEU A 17 -3.08 4.49 -7.67
C LEU A 17 -3.71 3.10 -7.61
N ILE A 18 -4.36 2.75 -6.49
CA ILE A 18 -5.04 1.47 -6.34
C ILE A 18 -6.20 1.35 -7.34
N ILE A 19 -6.99 2.41 -7.54
CA ILE A 19 -8.10 2.42 -8.52
C ILE A 19 -7.55 2.21 -9.94
N ILE A 20 -6.52 2.96 -10.34
CA ILE A 20 -5.91 2.84 -11.68
C ILE A 20 -5.37 1.42 -11.87
N ALA A 21 -4.62 0.89 -10.90
CA ALA A 21 -4.09 -0.45 -10.96
C ALA A 21 -5.18 -1.53 -11.01
N THR A 22 -6.29 -1.32 -10.27
CA THR A 22 -7.45 -2.22 -10.30
C THR A 22 -8.09 -2.24 -11.69
N VAL A 23 -8.24 -1.08 -12.34
CA VAL A 23 -8.76 -0.99 -13.71
C VAL A 23 -7.89 -1.76 -14.70
N VAL A 24 -6.56 -1.63 -14.59
CA VAL A 24 -5.60 -2.34 -15.44
C VAL A 24 -5.63 -3.85 -15.18
N LEU A 25 -5.56 -4.27 -13.92
CA LEU A 25 -5.57 -5.69 -13.55
C LEU A 25 -6.88 -6.39 -13.90
N ARG A 26 -7.99 -5.66 -13.92
CA ARG A 26 -9.29 -6.16 -14.38
C ARG A 26 -9.31 -6.53 -15.86
N MET A 27 -8.39 -6.00 -16.68
CA MET A 27 -8.23 -6.43 -18.07
C MET A 27 -7.48 -7.76 -18.20
N TYR A 28 -6.63 -8.08 -17.22
CA TYR A 28 -5.85 -9.31 -17.16
C TYR A 28 -6.63 -10.46 -16.52
N PHE A 29 -7.24 -10.21 -15.36
CA PHE A 29 -8.09 -11.18 -14.67
C PHE A 29 -9.46 -11.24 -15.32
N ARG A 30 -9.91 -12.44 -15.71
CA ARG A 30 -11.15 -12.63 -16.47
C ARG A 30 -12.25 -13.33 -15.68
N THR A 31 -11.89 -14.05 -14.62
CA THR A 31 -12.86 -14.82 -13.84
C THR A 31 -13.37 -14.05 -12.63
N VAL A 32 -14.58 -14.41 -12.17
CA VAL A 32 -15.22 -13.76 -11.00
C VAL A 32 -14.39 -13.96 -9.73
N ASP A 33 -13.77 -15.13 -9.56
CA ASP A 33 -12.94 -15.42 -8.37
C ASP A 33 -11.63 -14.63 -8.36
N GLN A 34 -11.01 -14.41 -9.53
CA GLN A 34 -9.83 -13.55 -9.63
C GLN A 34 -10.18 -12.08 -9.33
N HIS A 35 -11.34 -11.61 -9.79
CA HIS A 35 -11.82 -10.26 -9.46
C HIS A 35 -12.08 -10.07 -7.96
N LYS A 36 -12.68 -11.07 -7.28
CA LYS A 36 -12.86 -11.03 -5.83
C LYS A 36 -11.51 -10.96 -5.10
N ALA A 37 -10.54 -11.78 -5.52
CA ALA A 37 -9.18 -11.77 -4.98
C ALA A 37 -8.50 -10.40 -5.13
N MET A 38 -8.61 -9.80 -6.30
CA MET A 38 -8.11 -8.46 -6.57
C MET A 38 -8.76 -7.41 -5.68
N LEU A 39 -10.09 -7.41 -5.53
CA LEU A 39 -10.80 -6.41 -4.71
C LEU A 39 -10.48 -6.55 -3.21
N VAL A 40 -10.38 -7.77 -2.70
CA VAL A 40 -9.95 -8.01 -1.31
C VAL A 40 -8.52 -7.51 -1.11
N SER A 41 -7.64 -7.75 -2.10
CA SER A 41 -6.26 -7.26 -2.07
C SER A 41 -6.19 -5.74 -2.10
N ALA A 42 -7.05 -5.07 -2.87
CA ALA A 42 -7.12 -3.61 -2.93
C ALA A 42 -7.51 -3.01 -1.58
N GLY A 43 -8.53 -3.58 -0.92
CA GLY A 43 -8.95 -3.17 0.42
C GLY A 43 -7.85 -3.36 1.46
N LEU A 44 -7.19 -4.52 1.44
CA LEU A 44 -6.07 -4.82 2.34
C LEU A 44 -4.89 -3.87 2.10
N ALA A 45 -4.54 -3.63 0.82
CA ALA A 45 -3.46 -2.73 0.45
C ALA A 45 -3.71 -1.32 0.99
N PHE A 46 -4.93 -0.80 0.79
CA PHE A 46 -5.32 0.52 1.29
C PHE A 46 -5.23 0.60 2.83
N ALA A 47 -5.73 -0.41 3.55
CA ALA A 47 -5.65 -0.47 5.01
C ALA A 47 -4.20 -0.48 5.52
N VAL A 48 -3.33 -1.28 4.90
CA VAL A 48 -1.90 -1.32 5.24
C VAL A 48 -1.21 -0.01 4.90
N GLN A 49 -1.55 0.63 3.79
CA GLN A 49 -0.99 1.92 3.40
C GLN A 49 -1.28 3.00 4.44
N LEU A 50 -2.53 3.06 4.91
CA LEU A 50 -2.94 3.97 5.99
C LEU A 50 -2.25 3.61 7.31
N GLY A 51 -2.13 2.31 7.62
CA GLY A 51 -1.42 1.81 8.80
C GLY A 51 0.05 2.20 8.79
N SER A 52 0.77 1.93 7.70
CA SER A 52 2.17 2.32 7.49
C SER A 52 2.37 3.80 7.71
N TYR A 53 1.54 4.64 7.09
CA TYR A 53 1.65 6.09 7.24
C TYR A 53 1.37 6.56 8.68
N ALA A 54 0.36 5.98 9.35
CA ALA A 54 0.04 6.30 10.74
C ALA A 54 1.13 5.85 11.72
N LEU A 55 1.74 4.68 11.51
CA LEU A 55 2.86 4.15 12.31
C LEU A 55 4.16 4.95 12.09
N LEU A 56 4.38 5.44 10.87
CA LEU A 56 5.55 6.23 10.49
C LEU A 56 5.38 7.73 10.78
N ARG A 57 4.27 8.11 11.45
CA ARG A 57 3.99 9.48 11.90
C ARG A 57 5.17 10.01 12.72
N PRO A 58 5.81 11.13 12.33
CA PRO A 58 6.81 11.76 13.16
C PRO A 58 6.15 12.33 14.42
N ALA A 59 6.68 11.99 15.60
CA ALA A 59 6.33 12.66 16.85
C ALA A 59 6.87 14.12 16.91
N ARG A 60 7.81 14.51 16.03
CA ARG A 60 8.37 15.87 15.92
C ARG A 60 8.94 16.12 14.52
N ALA A 61 8.46 17.17 13.86
CA ALA A 61 8.86 17.62 12.53
C ALA A 61 10.24 18.31 12.49
N GLY A 62 11.24 17.85 13.24
CA GLY A 62 12.46 18.65 13.44
C GLY A 62 13.71 17.83 13.75
N ARG A 63 14.26 17.15 12.73
CA ARG A 63 15.70 16.92 12.50
C ARG A 63 15.89 15.84 11.40
N GLY A 64 15.67 16.22 10.15
CA GLY A 64 15.81 15.30 9.02
C GLY A 64 17.26 14.98 8.68
N MET A 65 17.86 13.98 9.34
CA MET A 65 18.99 13.27 8.76
C MET A 65 18.48 12.48 7.54
N PRO A 66 19.19 12.44 6.40
CA PRO A 66 18.81 11.65 5.22
C PRO A 66 18.51 10.17 5.55
N GLY A 67 19.20 9.61 6.55
CA GLY A 67 19.01 8.23 7.00
C GLY A 67 17.66 7.94 7.67
N GLU A 68 17.00 8.94 8.27
CA GLU A 68 15.73 8.69 8.98
C GLU A 68 14.57 8.42 8.01
N LEU A 69 14.57 9.07 6.84
CA LEU A 69 13.63 8.80 5.76
C LEU A 69 13.80 7.37 5.22
N LEU A 70 15.05 6.96 4.99
CA LEU A 70 15.38 5.62 4.51
C LEU A 70 14.94 4.54 5.49
N ILE A 71 15.19 4.75 6.79
CA ILE A 71 14.78 3.81 7.85
C ILE A 71 13.26 3.67 7.90
N ARG A 72 12.52 4.79 7.81
CA ARG A 72 11.04 4.77 7.81
C ARG A 72 10.48 4.05 6.58
N TRP A 73 11.05 4.32 5.41
CA TRP A 73 10.70 3.61 4.18
C TRP A 73 11.00 2.11 4.27
N ALA A 74 12.16 1.74 4.83
CA ALA A 74 12.53 0.35 5.07
C ALA A 74 11.57 -0.36 6.04
N ILE A 75 11.13 0.32 7.11
CA ILE A 75 10.10 -0.21 8.03
C ILE A 75 8.79 -0.45 7.28
N GLY A 76 8.36 0.49 6.42
CA GLY A 76 7.20 0.30 5.55
C GLY A 76 7.34 -0.89 4.61
N ALA A 77 8.54 -1.10 4.04
CA ALA A 77 8.86 -2.26 3.21
C ALA A 77 8.70 -3.58 3.97
N VAL A 78 9.26 -3.66 5.18
CA VAL A 78 9.18 -4.85 6.03
C VAL A 78 7.74 -5.16 6.42
N LEU A 79 6.93 -4.16 6.78
CA LEU A 79 5.52 -4.36 7.10
C LEU A 79 4.75 -4.94 5.90
N ARG A 80 4.98 -4.40 4.70
CA ARG A 80 4.34 -4.89 3.47
C ARG A 80 4.77 -6.32 3.13
N LEU A 81 6.06 -6.64 3.28
CA LEU A 81 6.56 -8.00 3.11
C LEU A 81 5.89 -8.95 4.10
N PHE A 82 5.78 -8.54 5.37
CA PHE A 82 5.10 -9.32 6.40
C PHE A 82 3.63 -9.56 6.06
N VAL A 83 2.90 -8.52 5.63
CA VAL A 83 1.51 -8.68 5.17
C VAL A 83 1.42 -9.61 3.97
N LEU A 84 2.32 -9.50 2.99
CA LEU A 84 2.33 -10.36 1.81
C LEU A 84 2.50 -11.84 2.19
N VAL A 85 3.44 -12.14 3.08
CA VAL A 85 3.70 -13.49 3.59
C VAL A 85 2.50 -14.05 4.34
N LEU A 86 1.82 -13.24 5.16
CA LEU A 86 0.61 -13.66 5.87
C LEU A 86 -0.61 -13.78 4.95
N TYR A 87 -0.70 -12.95 3.92
CA TYR A 87 -1.85 -12.93 3.02
C TYR A 87 -1.92 -14.17 2.14
N ALA A 88 -0.78 -14.76 1.76
CA ALA A 88 -0.75 -16.01 0.98
C ALA A 88 -1.53 -17.18 1.64
N PRO A 89 -1.24 -17.59 2.90
CA PRO A 89 -2.02 -18.63 3.56
C PRO A 89 -3.44 -18.18 3.87
N LEU A 90 -3.67 -16.91 4.22
CA LEU A 90 -5.02 -16.38 4.44
C LEU A 90 -5.89 -16.53 3.20
N ALA A 91 -5.40 -16.12 2.02
CA ALA A 91 -6.10 -16.24 0.74
C ALA A 91 -6.45 -17.70 0.41
N ARG A 92 -5.57 -18.63 0.76
CA ARG A 92 -5.80 -20.07 0.60
C ARG A 92 -6.91 -20.60 1.52
N ILE A 93 -6.96 -20.16 2.77
CA ILE A 93 -7.99 -20.57 3.75
C ILE A 93 -9.39 -20.15 3.30
N ILE A 94 -9.51 -18.97 2.71
CA ILE A 94 -10.78 -18.40 2.23
C ILE A 94 -11.11 -18.76 0.76
N ASN A 95 -10.39 -19.72 0.17
CA ASN A 95 -10.58 -20.19 -1.21
C ASN A 95 -10.54 -19.08 -2.29
N LEU A 96 -9.72 -18.05 -2.07
CA LEU A 96 -9.45 -17.02 -3.08
C LEU A 96 -8.33 -17.47 -4.02
N SER A 97 -8.37 -16.99 -5.26
CA SER A 97 -7.29 -17.23 -6.22
C SER A 97 -5.99 -16.63 -5.69
N VAL A 98 -5.08 -17.50 -5.21
CA VAL A 98 -3.81 -17.08 -4.58
C VAL A 98 -2.95 -16.28 -5.57
N GLU A 99 -2.94 -16.68 -6.84
CA GLU A 99 -2.24 -15.95 -7.89
C GLU A 99 -2.79 -14.52 -8.03
N ALA A 100 -4.10 -14.38 -8.24
CA ALA A 100 -4.70 -13.05 -8.40
C ALA A 100 -4.56 -12.20 -7.14
N ALA A 101 -4.66 -12.81 -5.96
CA ALA A 101 -4.50 -12.15 -4.67
C ALA A 101 -3.08 -11.57 -4.51
N LEU A 102 -2.05 -12.40 -4.71
CA LEU A 102 -0.66 -11.99 -4.51
C LEU A 102 -0.19 -11.02 -5.59
N VAL A 103 -0.50 -11.28 -6.87
CA VAL A 103 -0.14 -10.39 -7.98
C VAL A 103 -0.76 -9.01 -7.77
N SER A 104 -2.03 -8.95 -7.40
CA SER A 104 -2.72 -7.68 -7.14
C SER A 104 -2.10 -6.97 -5.93
N LEU A 105 -1.92 -7.68 -4.81
CA LEU A 105 -1.39 -7.09 -3.59
C LEU A 105 0.03 -6.53 -3.77
N VAL A 106 0.92 -7.28 -4.43
CA VAL A 106 2.29 -6.82 -4.76
C VAL A 106 2.24 -5.59 -5.66
N THR A 107 1.38 -5.61 -6.68
CA THR A 107 1.23 -4.48 -7.61
C THR A 107 0.78 -3.22 -6.86
N PHE A 108 -0.22 -3.33 -5.99
CA PHE A 108 -0.70 -2.21 -5.20
C PHE A 108 0.37 -1.70 -4.26
N PHE A 109 1.02 -2.57 -3.49
CA PHE A 109 2.10 -2.18 -2.58
C PHE A 109 3.27 -1.51 -3.30
N PHE A 110 3.67 -2.01 -4.46
CA PHE A 110 4.76 -1.44 -5.22
C PHE A 110 4.43 -0.01 -5.68
N LEU A 111 3.26 0.19 -6.29
CA LEU A 111 2.84 1.50 -6.80
C LEU A 111 2.73 2.52 -5.68
N THR A 112 2.11 2.14 -4.56
CA THR A 112 1.91 3.05 -3.43
C THR A 112 3.21 3.31 -2.66
N MET A 113 4.14 2.36 -2.64
CA MET A 113 5.49 2.54 -2.07
C MET A 113 6.38 3.44 -2.93
N MET A 114 6.25 3.41 -4.25
CA MET A 114 6.95 4.35 -5.15
C MET A 114 6.47 5.80 -4.93
N ALA A 115 5.20 5.98 -4.54
CA ALA A 115 4.65 7.30 -4.22
C ALA A 115 5.12 7.87 -2.87
N GLU A 116 5.49 7.02 -1.90
CA GLU A 116 5.94 7.46 -0.56
C GLU A 116 7.13 8.45 -0.57
N PRO A 117 8.28 8.15 -1.21
CA PRO A 117 9.42 9.08 -1.20
C PRO A 117 9.11 10.40 -1.92
N LEU A 118 8.37 10.35 -3.03
CA LEU A 118 7.92 11.55 -3.76
C LEU A 118 7.04 12.47 -2.89
N LEU A 119 6.17 11.88 -2.07
CA LEU A 119 5.27 12.61 -1.18
C LEU A 119 5.99 13.15 0.06
N LEU A 120 6.97 12.42 0.58
CA LEU A 120 7.77 12.84 1.74
C LEU A 120 8.77 13.95 1.39
N GLU A 121 9.18 14.05 0.12
CA GLU A 121 10.02 15.15 -0.37
C GLU A 121 9.21 16.45 -0.57
N TYR A 122 7.91 16.37 -0.87
CA TYR A 122 7.03 17.54 -1.04
C TYR A 122 6.65 18.23 0.29
N ASP A 123 6.82 17.56 1.44
CA ASP A 123 6.52 18.10 2.77
C ASP A 123 7.77 18.71 3.47
N ARG A 124 8.92 18.76 2.77
CA ARG A 124 10.12 19.52 3.17
C ARG A 124 10.03 20.97 2.69
#